data_AF-A0A8I2JYW2-F1
#
_entry.id   AF-A0A8I2JYW2-F1
#
_cell.length_a   1.000
_cell.length_b   1.000
_cell.length_c   1.000
_cell.angle_alpha   90.00
_cell.angle_beta   90.00
_cell.angle_gamma   90.00
#
_symmetry.space_group_name_H-M   'P 1'
#
loop_
_entity.id
_entity.type
_entity.pdbx_description
1 polymer ?
#
loop_
_entity_poly.entity_id
_entity_poly.type
_entity_poly.pdbx_seq_one_letter_code
_entity_poly.pdbx_strand_id
1 'polypeptide(L)'
;MIRKSMVISIIFSILLTSNIHGLFILNETDCVFVNCGKGEDSRTTPIKFYIIKGAEHFLKSYSSMLLFLNRIESSELKGIDYIELQEILNTAIVDLQVAKVAYFDLKNAASNILYNQEIISKLNKFDYAAYKGKYILCGPIFEKVKSFLEKGDIIGIYNDVFVNVSELLERLESLKRAIDSMTFPDISELWRINQKYSEINFTGQYTTEVLHNI
;
A
#
# COMPACT_ATOMS: atom_id res chain seq x y z
N MET A 1 -2.19 -32.78 -9.51
CA MET A 1 -2.62 -31.37 -9.64
C MET A 1 -3.03 -30.73 -8.31
N ILE A 2 -3.63 -31.48 -7.38
CA ILE A 2 -4.07 -31.05 -6.03
C ILE A 2 -2.96 -30.39 -5.16
N ARG A 3 -1.68 -30.73 -5.36
CA ARG A 3 -0.56 -30.16 -4.59
C ARG A 3 -0.24 -28.69 -4.90
N LYS A 4 -0.71 -28.12 -6.02
CA LYS A 4 -0.40 -26.71 -6.37
C LYS A 4 -1.33 -25.70 -5.68
N SER A 5 -2.63 -25.99 -5.54
CA SER A 5 -3.58 -25.08 -4.85
C SER A 5 -3.31 -24.96 -3.34
N MET A 6 -2.81 -26.02 -2.70
CA MET A 6 -2.57 -26.02 -1.26
C MET A 6 -1.38 -25.12 -0.85
N VAL A 7 -0.40 -24.93 -1.73
CA VAL A 7 0.76 -24.05 -1.49
C VAL A 7 0.36 -22.57 -1.57
N ILE A 8 -0.60 -22.22 -2.43
CA ILE A 8 -1.09 -20.85 -2.62
C ILE A 8 -1.82 -20.37 -1.35
N SER A 9 -2.69 -21.20 -0.77
CA SER A 9 -3.44 -20.85 0.44
C SER A 9 -2.54 -20.64 1.67
N ILE A 10 -1.41 -21.34 1.78
CA ILE A 10 -0.45 -21.19 2.89
C ILE A 10 0.35 -19.89 2.76
N ILE A 11 0.75 -19.50 1.54
CA ILE A 11 1.42 -18.21 1.28
C ILE A 11 0.47 -17.04 1.57
N PHE A 12 -0.81 -17.19 1.23
CA PHE A 12 -1.87 -16.22 1.49
C PHE A 12 -2.08 -15.96 2.99
N SER A 13 -2.04 -17.01 3.82
CA SER A 13 -2.17 -16.88 5.29
C SER A 13 -0.97 -16.19 5.94
N ILE A 14 0.25 -16.36 5.41
CA ILE A 14 1.44 -15.66 5.93
C ILE A 14 1.36 -14.16 5.64
N LEU A 15 0.94 -13.76 4.44
CA LEU A 15 0.78 -12.35 4.04
C LEU A 15 -0.31 -11.63 4.86
N LEU A 16 -1.41 -12.32 5.21
CA LEU A 16 -2.50 -11.76 6.03
C LEU A 16 -2.06 -11.41 7.46
N THR A 17 -1.15 -12.19 8.06
CA THR A 17 -0.70 -11.93 9.45
C THR A 17 0.29 -10.78 9.59
N SER A 18 1.04 -10.45 8.53
CA SER A 18 2.00 -9.34 8.51
C SER A 18 1.37 -7.96 8.25
N ASN A 19 0.14 -7.89 7.74
CA ASN A 19 -0.47 -6.63 7.29
C ASN A 19 -1.15 -5.81 8.40
N ILE A 20 -1.52 -6.44 9.53
CA ILE A 20 -2.18 -5.73 10.65
C ILE A 20 -1.21 -4.78 11.37
N HIS A 21 0.10 -5.10 11.40
CA HIS A 21 1.09 -4.24 12.06
C HIS A 21 1.36 -2.94 11.31
N GLY A 22 1.27 -2.90 9.98
CA GLY A 22 1.56 -1.69 9.19
C GLY A 22 0.64 -0.49 9.48
N LEU A 23 -0.61 -0.74 9.90
CA LEU A 23 -1.61 0.31 10.18
C LEU A 23 -1.33 1.08 11.48
N PHE A 24 -0.77 0.39 12.49
CA PHE A 24 -0.44 1.03 13.77
C PHE A 24 0.75 1.96 13.66
N ILE A 25 1.65 1.67 12.73
CA ILE A 25 2.92 2.36 12.70
C ILE A 25 2.77 3.62 11.81
N LEU A 26 2.04 3.62 10.67
CA LEU A 26 1.94 4.78 9.74
C LEU A 26 1.51 6.10 10.41
N ASN A 27 0.97 5.99 11.62
CA ASN A 27 0.72 7.05 12.58
C ASN A 27 1.95 7.93 12.91
N GLU A 28 3.18 7.46 12.74
CA GLU A 28 4.39 8.18 13.17
C GLU A 28 5.03 9.07 12.10
N THR A 29 4.56 9.02 10.84
CA THR A 29 5.13 9.82 9.75
C THR A 29 4.73 11.31 9.84
N ASP A 30 3.72 11.66 10.63
CA ASP A 30 3.31 13.05 10.85
C ASP A 30 4.33 13.82 11.69
N CYS A 31 4.98 13.15 12.65
CA CYS A 31 6.05 13.68 13.49
C CYS A 31 7.27 14.15 12.71
N VAL A 32 7.49 13.63 11.48
CA VAL A 32 8.59 14.06 10.61
C VAL A 32 8.44 15.52 10.17
N PHE A 33 7.24 16.10 10.30
CA PHE A 33 6.97 17.50 10.03
C PHE A 33 6.95 18.32 11.33
N VAL A 34 7.25 19.61 11.23
CA VAL A 34 7.11 20.54 12.36
C VAL A 34 5.66 20.50 12.87
N ASN A 35 5.50 20.59 14.20
CA ASN A 35 4.21 20.46 14.89
C ASN A 35 3.45 19.15 14.59
N CYS A 36 4.19 18.08 14.25
CA CYS A 36 3.63 16.77 13.87
C CYS A 36 2.59 16.88 12.75
N GLY A 37 2.84 17.76 11.76
CA GLY A 37 1.98 17.88 10.58
C GLY A 37 0.58 18.46 10.85
N LYS A 38 0.38 19.15 11.98
CA LYS A 38 -0.88 19.85 12.32
C LYS A 38 -1.10 21.17 11.56
N GLY A 39 -0.12 21.61 10.77
CA GLY A 39 -0.10 22.93 10.13
C GLY A 39 0.08 24.07 11.14
N GLU A 40 0.30 25.29 10.65
CA GLU A 40 0.45 26.49 11.50
C GLU A 40 -0.91 27.01 12.03
N ASP A 41 -2.02 26.63 11.39
CA ASP A 41 -3.37 27.06 11.75
C ASP A 41 -4.29 25.86 12.03
N SER A 42 -5.05 25.95 13.12
CA SER A 42 -6.03 24.97 13.64
C SER A 42 -7.12 24.54 12.66
N ARG A 43 -7.22 25.20 11.50
CA ARG A 43 -8.19 24.95 10.43
C ARG A 43 -7.67 23.99 9.36
N THR A 44 -6.37 23.70 9.34
CA THR A 44 -5.78 22.78 8.36
C THR A 44 -6.03 21.34 8.79
N THR A 45 -6.45 20.50 7.84
CA THR A 45 -6.62 19.06 8.10
C THR A 45 -5.24 18.45 8.34
N PRO A 46 -5.00 17.79 9.49
CA PRO A 46 -3.67 17.23 9.79
C PRO A 46 -3.24 16.20 8.75
N ILE A 47 -1.95 16.16 8.41
CA ILE A 47 -1.35 15.17 7.49
C ILE A 47 -1.77 13.74 7.87
N LYS A 48 -1.79 13.45 9.18
CA LYS A 48 -2.23 12.18 9.76
C LYS A 48 -3.62 11.72 9.30
N PHE A 49 -4.56 12.64 9.10
CA PHE A 49 -5.89 12.28 8.59
C PHE A 49 -5.81 11.63 7.20
N TYR A 50 -5.03 12.23 6.30
CA TYR A 50 -4.89 11.71 4.93
C TYR A 50 -4.12 10.38 4.90
N ILE A 51 -3.13 10.21 5.77
CA ILE A 51 -2.41 8.93 5.93
C ILE A 51 -3.38 7.82 6.33
N ILE A 52 -4.16 8.05 7.39
CA ILE A 52 -5.11 7.05 7.92
C ILE A 52 -6.18 6.74 6.87
N LYS A 53 -6.79 7.77 6.28
CA LYS A 53 -7.83 7.59 5.25
C LYS A 53 -7.31 6.86 4.01
N GLY A 54 -6.11 7.21 3.55
CA GLY A 54 -5.47 6.55 2.41
C GLY A 54 -5.21 5.07 2.69
N ALA A 55 -4.61 4.76 3.84
CA ALA A 55 -4.30 3.39 4.25
C ALA A 55 -5.57 2.54 4.46
N GLU A 56 -6.59 3.09 5.13
CA GLU A 56 -7.87 2.41 5.36
C GLU A 56 -8.50 1.93 4.06
N HIS A 57 -8.69 2.86 3.11
CA HIS A 57 -9.32 2.52 1.84
C HIS A 57 -8.42 1.67 0.95
N PHE A 58 -7.10 1.88 0.97
CA PHE A 58 -6.17 0.99 0.26
C PHE A 58 -6.29 -0.47 0.74
N LEU A 59 -6.38 -0.70 2.06
CA LEU A 59 -6.52 -2.04 2.62
C LEU A 59 -7.89 -2.66 2.36
N LYS A 60 -8.97 -1.87 2.39
CA LYS A 60 -10.30 -2.34 1.95
C LYS A 60 -10.27 -2.79 0.50
N SER A 61 -9.67 -1.96 -0.37
CA SER A 61 -9.45 -2.30 -1.77
C SER A 61 -8.65 -3.59 -1.93
N TYR A 62 -7.56 -3.74 -1.17
CA TYR A 62 -6.75 -4.95 -1.23
C TYR A 62 -7.53 -6.18 -0.75
N SER A 63 -8.29 -6.07 0.34
CA SER A 63 -9.15 -7.14 0.85
C SER A 63 -10.17 -7.60 -0.20
N SER A 64 -10.80 -6.66 -0.90
CA SER A 64 -11.71 -6.97 -2.01
C SER A 64 -10.98 -7.68 -3.16
N MET A 65 -9.75 -7.25 -3.50
CA MET A 65 -8.95 -7.95 -4.52
C MET A 65 -8.58 -9.38 -4.09
N LEU A 66 -8.24 -9.60 -2.81
CA LEU A 66 -7.96 -10.95 -2.30
C LEU A 66 -9.20 -11.86 -2.37
N LEU A 67 -10.39 -11.31 -2.06
CA LEU A 67 -11.65 -12.01 -2.23
C LEU A 67 -11.92 -12.34 -3.70
N PHE A 68 -11.67 -11.39 -4.60
CA PHE A 68 -11.80 -11.59 -6.05
C PHE A 68 -10.92 -12.75 -6.55
N LEU A 69 -9.65 -12.79 -6.13
CA LEU A 69 -8.73 -13.90 -6.46
C LEU A 69 -9.25 -15.23 -5.91
N ASN A 70 -9.74 -15.25 -4.66
CA ASN A 70 -10.29 -16.45 -4.06
C ASN A 70 -11.51 -16.99 -4.83
N ARG A 71 -12.37 -16.11 -5.35
CA ARG A 71 -13.50 -16.50 -6.19
C ARG A 71 -13.06 -17.08 -7.54
N ILE A 72 -12.07 -16.47 -8.18
CA ILE A 72 -11.48 -17.01 -9.40
C ILE A 72 -10.90 -18.41 -9.15
N GLU A 73 -10.12 -18.61 -8.10
CA GLU A 73 -9.54 -19.92 -7.78
C GLU A 73 -10.60 -20.98 -7.48
N SER A 74 -11.69 -20.59 -6.80
CA SER A 74 -12.78 -21.50 -6.46
C SER A 74 -13.68 -21.84 -7.66
N SER A 75 -13.61 -21.05 -8.73
CA SER A 75 -14.45 -21.21 -9.93
C SER A 75 -14.12 -22.46 -10.74
N GLU A 76 -12.92 -23.03 -10.59
CA GLU A 76 -12.53 -24.30 -11.25
C GLU A 76 -13.50 -25.46 -10.93
N LEU A 77 -14.22 -25.39 -9.79
CA LEU A 77 -15.14 -26.44 -9.34
C LEU A 77 -16.62 -26.15 -9.67
N LYS A 78 -16.99 -24.89 -9.88
CA LYS A 78 -18.40 -24.43 -9.90
C LYS A 78 -18.79 -23.60 -11.12
N GLY A 79 -17.83 -23.27 -11.99
CA GLY A 79 -18.00 -22.23 -13.01
C GLY A 79 -17.78 -20.84 -12.42
N ILE A 80 -17.63 -19.85 -13.30
CA ILE A 80 -17.35 -18.47 -12.93
C ILE A 80 -18.65 -17.68 -12.82
N ASP A 81 -18.90 -17.10 -11.65
CA ASP A 81 -19.94 -16.10 -11.46
C ASP A 81 -19.36 -14.70 -11.77
N TYR A 82 -19.55 -14.24 -13.01
CA TYR A 82 -19.05 -12.94 -13.44
C TYR A 82 -19.77 -11.77 -12.75
N ILE A 83 -21.00 -11.96 -12.26
CA ILE A 83 -21.74 -10.91 -11.55
C ILE A 83 -21.09 -10.70 -10.18
N GLU A 84 -20.84 -11.78 -9.43
CA GLU A 84 -20.13 -11.71 -8.15
C GLU A 84 -18.73 -11.08 -8.32
N LEU A 85 -17.97 -11.52 -9.33
CA LEU A 85 -16.64 -10.96 -9.61
C LEU A 85 -16.71 -9.46 -9.95
N GLN A 86 -17.72 -9.03 -10.70
CA GLN A 86 -17.92 -7.63 -11.05
C GLN A 86 -18.21 -6.78 -9.80
N GLU A 87 -19.06 -7.25 -8.90
CA GLU A 87 -19.39 -6.55 -7.65
C GLU A 87 -18.15 -6.36 -6.77
N ILE A 88 -17.39 -7.43 -6.54
CA ILE A 88 -16.17 -7.39 -5.73
C ILE A 88 -15.13 -6.43 -6.33
N LEU A 89 -14.94 -6.50 -7.65
CA LEU A 89 -13.97 -5.66 -8.34
C LEU A 89 -14.37 -4.18 -8.34
N ASN A 90 -15.68 -3.88 -8.47
CA ASN A 90 -16.19 -2.52 -8.33
C ASN A 90 -15.92 -1.97 -6.93
N THR A 91 -16.12 -2.75 -5.87
CA THR A 91 -15.76 -2.35 -4.51
C THR A 91 -14.26 -2.05 -4.40
N ALA A 92 -13.41 -2.93 -4.94
CA ALA A 92 -11.96 -2.73 -4.92
C ALA A 92 -11.55 -1.41 -5.60
N ILE A 93 -12.16 -1.09 -6.76
CA ILE A 93 -11.91 0.12 -7.53
C ILE A 93 -12.36 1.37 -6.77
N VAL A 94 -13.58 1.38 -6.21
CA VAL A 94 -14.12 2.52 -5.46
C VAL A 94 -13.24 2.85 -4.27
N ASP A 95 -12.84 1.85 -3.49
CA ASP A 95 -11.95 2.07 -2.36
C ASP A 95 -10.56 2.58 -2.81
N LEU A 96 -10.01 2.04 -3.90
CA LEU A 96 -8.71 2.52 -4.39
C LEU A 96 -8.78 3.95 -4.93
N GLN A 97 -9.90 4.36 -5.53
CA GLN A 97 -10.14 5.74 -5.94
C GLN A 97 -10.15 6.69 -4.72
N VAL A 98 -10.81 6.31 -3.62
CA VAL A 98 -10.79 7.11 -2.39
C VAL A 98 -9.37 7.18 -1.80
N ALA A 99 -8.65 6.07 -1.79
CA ALA A 99 -7.25 6.02 -1.34
C ALA A 99 -6.36 6.94 -2.19
N LYS A 100 -6.52 6.91 -3.52
CA LYS A 100 -5.79 7.77 -4.46
C LYS A 100 -5.99 9.26 -4.15
N VAL A 101 -7.23 9.68 -3.90
CA VAL A 101 -7.53 11.07 -3.55
C VAL A 101 -6.87 11.43 -2.21
N ALA A 102 -6.98 10.58 -1.19
CA ALA A 102 -6.34 10.81 0.10
C ALA A 102 -4.80 10.94 -0.01
N TYR A 103 -4.14 10.09 -0.82
CA TYR A 103 -2.70 10.20 -1.04
C TYR A 103 -2.29 11.41 -1.88
N PHE A 104 -3.14 11.85 -2.81
CA PHE A 104 -2.95 13.10 -3.52
C PHE A 104 -3.01 14.30 -2.57
N ASP A 105 -4.02 14.35 -1.71
CA ASP A 105 -4.18 15.41 -0.72
C ASP A 105 -3.04 15.37 0.32
N LEU A 106 -2.61 14.18 0.74
CA LEU A 106 -1.46 13.97 1.62
C LEU A 106 -0.20 14.63 1.06
N LYS A 107 0.18 14.31 -0.18
CA LYS A 107 1.41 14.87 -0.77
C LYS A 107 1.34 16.39 -0.90
N ASN A 108 0.16 16.93 -1.22
CA ASN A 108 -0.03 18.36 -1.38
C ASN A 108 0.03 19.07 -0.02
N ALA A 109 -0.60 18.50 1.01
CA ALA A 109 -0.53 19.02 2.37
C ALA A 109 0.91 19.00 2.90
N ALA A 110 1.61 17.87 2.74
CA ALA A 110 3.00 17.70 3.18
C ALA A 110 3.98 18.66 2.49
N SER A 111 3.77 18.98 1.21
CA SER A 111 4.63 19.90 0.46
C SER A 111 4.64 21.33 1.02
N ASN A 112 3.66 21.70 1.84
CA ASN A 112 3.54 23.02 2.43
C ASN A 112 4.02 23.07 3.90
N ILE A 113 4.52 21.96 4.45
CA ILE A 113 4.95 21.89 5.86
C ILE A 113 6.46 21.61 5.91
N LEU A 114 7.17 22.38 6.74
CA LEU A 114 8.60 22.18 6.94
C LEU A 114 8.88 20.87 7.69
N TYR A 115 9.99 20.22 7.34
CA TYR A 115 10.48 19.05 8.04
C TYR A 115 11.04 19.39 9.43
N ASN A 116 10.84 18.47 10.38
CA ASN A 116 11.51 18.45 11.66
C ASN A 116 12.97 18.03 11.49
N GLN A 117 13.89 18.99 11.57
CA GLN A 117 15.32 18.78 11.32
C GLN A 117 15.97 17.76 12.28
N GLU A 118 15.44 17.59 13.50
CA GLU A 118 15.95 16.57 14.42
C GLU A 118 15.71 15.16 13.86
N ILE A 119 14.51 14.91 13.35
CA ILE A 119 14.14 13.62 12.77
C ILE A 119 14.90 13.37 11.47
N ILE A 120 15.07 14.38 10.62
CA ILE A 120 15.90 14.27 9.41
C ILE A 120 17.35 13.89 9.77
N SER A 121 17.91 14.50 10.81
CA SER A 121 19.25 14.16 11.30
C SER A 121 19.35 12.71 11.79
N LYS A 122 18.30 12.20 12.46
CA LYS A 122 18.23 10.79 12.90
C LYS A 122 18.11 9.84 11.70
N LEU A 123 17.25 10.14 10.73
CA LEU A 123 17.10 9.37 9.50
C LEU A 123 18.41 9.25 8.70
N ASN A 124 19.19 10.33 8.62
CA ASN A 124 20.48 10.34 7.93
C ASN A 124 21.56 9.50 8.65
N LYS A 125 21.42 9.30 9.96
CA LYS A 125 22.36 8.51 10.79
C LYS A 125 21.89 7.09 11.06
N PHE A 126 20.68 6.74 10.61
CA PHE A 126 20.11 5.42 10.82
C PHE A 126 20.92 4.35 10.08
N ASP A 127 21.20 3.23 10.76
CA ASP A 127 21.95 2.12 10.15
C ASP A 127 21.02 1.20 9.35
N TYR A 128 20.70 1.63 8.12
CA TYR A 128 19.86 0.87 7.20
C TYR A 128 20.44 -0.51 6.86
N ALA A 129 21.77 -0.67 6.87
CA ALA A 129 22.42 -1.93 6.53
C ALA A 129 22.24 -2.94 7.66
N ALA A 130 22.49 -2.54 8.91
CA ALA A 130 22.23 -3.39 10.07
C ALA A 130 20.72 -3.70 10.20
N TYR A 131 19.85 -2.72 9.95
CA TYR A 131 18.41 -2.94 10.00
C TYR A 131 17.95 -3.98 8.98
N LYS A 132 18.40 -3.88 7.72
CA LYS A 132 18.14 -4.88 6.68
C LYS A 132 18.70 -6.26 7.02
N GLY A 133 19.85 -6.34 7.69
CA GLY A 133 20.45 -7.61 8.11
C GLY A 133 19.68 -8.30 9.25
N LYS A 134 19.02 -7.51 10.10
CA LYS A 134 18.26 -8.01 11.26
C LYS A 134 16.88 -8.58 10.88
N TYR A 135 16.23 -8.04 9.86
CA TYR A 135 14.89 -8.43 9.43
C TYR A 135 14.91 -9.03 8.02
N ILE A 136 14.13 -10.09 7.75
CA ILE A 136 14.04 -10.71 6.41
C ILE A 136 13.14 -9.82 5.52
N LEU A 137 13.66 -8.65 5.13
CA LEU A 137 12.93 -7.67 4.33
C LEU A 137 13.04 -7.99 2.83
N CYS A 138 12.02 -7.61 2.07
CA CYS A 138 12.08 -7.63 0.61
C CYS A 138 13.11 -6.61 0.13
N GLY A 139 14.29 -7.10 -0.26
CA GLY A 139 15.46 -6.28 -0.58
C GLY A 139 15.18 -5.12 -1.54
N PRO A 140 14.57 -5.34 -2.72
CA PRO A 140 14.29 -4.27 -3.68
C PRO A 140 13.38 -3.17 -3.12
N ILE A 141 12.35 -3.53 -2.36
CA ILE A 141 11.42 -2.56 -1.77
C ILE A 141 12.11 -1.77 -0.65
N PHE A 142 12.90 -2.44 0.19
CA PHE A 142 13.63 -1.77 1.26
C PHE A 142 14.70 -0.81 0.73
N GLU A 143 15.45 -1.17 -0.32
CA GLU A 143 16.41 -0.24 -0.94
C GLU A 143 15.72 1.00 -1.53
N LYS A 144 14.51 0.82 -2.09
CA LYS A 144 13.70 1.95 -2.55
C LYS A 144 13.31 2.87 -1.40
N VAL A 145 12.77 2.32 -0.30
CA VAL A 145 12.40 3.09 0.90
C VAL A 145 13.61 3.81 1.48
N LYS A 146 14.74 3.09 1.65
CA LYS A 146 16.01 3.66 2.08
C LYS A 146 16.44 4.85 1.22
N SER A 147 16.33 4.74 -0.11
CA SER A 147 16.78 5.81 -1.03
C SER A 147 16.06 7.15 -0.86
N PHE A 148 14.86 7.13 -0.24
CA PHE A 148 14.12 8.31 0.20
C PHE A 148 14.51 8.70 1.62
N LEU A 149 14.42 7.77 2.56
CA LEU A 149 14.61 8.03 3.99
C LEU A 149 16.02 8.51 4.33
N GLU A 150 17.06 7.96 3.71
CA GLU A 150 18.45 8.37 3.93
C GLU A 150 18.75 9.82 3.53
N LYS A 151 17.83 10.45 2.76
CA LYS A 151 17.87 11.86 2.34
C LYS A 151 16.83 12.71 3.08
N GLY A 152 16.04 12.10 3.96
CA GLY A 152 14.92 12.77 4.63
C GLY A 152 13.72 13.06 3.72
N ASP A 153 13.59 12.39 2.57
CA ASP A 153 12.57 12.69 1.56
C ASP A 153 11.26 11.92 1.77
N ILE A 154 10.49 12.30 2.80
CA ILE A 154 9.18 11.68 3.08
C ILE A 154 8.13 12.04 2.02
N ILE A 155 8.16 13.26 1.49
CA ILE A 155 7.26 13.69 0.40
C ILE A 155 7.49 12.82 -0.84
N GLY A 156 8.75 12.44 -1.14
CA GLY A 156 9.08 11.48 -2.18
C GLY A 156 8.37 10.14 -2.01
N ILE A 157 8.29 9.62 -0.78
CA ILE A 157 7.53 8.39 -0.47
C ILE A 157 6.04 8.58 -0.71
N TYR A 158 5.45 9.69 -0.26
CA TYR A 158 4.02 9.97 -0.50
C TYR A 158 3.70 10.07 -2.00
N ASN A 159 4.58 10.72 -2.76
CA ASN A 159 4.43 10.82 -4.21
C ASN A 159 4.57 9.45 -4.88
N ASP A 160 5.54 8.64 -4.46
CA ASP A 160 5.70 7.27 -4.95
C ASP A 160 4.44 6.43 -4.68
N VAL A 161 3.92 6.44 -3.46
CA VAL A 161 2.67 5.73 -3.11
C VAL A 161 1.52 6.20 -4.00
N PHE A 162 1.34 7.50 -4.19
CA PHE A 162 0.31 8.05 -5.06
C PHE A 162 0.43 7.58 -6.52
N VAL A 163 1.64 7.57 -7.08
CA VAL A 163 1.91 7.09 -8.44
C VAL A 163 1.58 5.60 -8.56
N ASN A 164 2.04 4.79 -7.60
CA ASN A 164 1.80 3.34 -7.62
C ASN A 164 0.31 2.99 -7.44
N VAL A 165 -0.42 3.71 -6.58
CA VAL A 165 -1.87 3.56 -6.42
C VAL A 165 -2.61 3.96 -7.70
N SER A 166 -2.15 5.01 -8.40
CA SER A 166 -2.74 5.43 -9.67
C SER A 166 -2.55 4.36 -10.76
N GLU A 167 -1.34 3.81 -10.89
CA GLU A 167 -1.07 2.71 -11.82
C GLU A 167 -1.91 1.47 -11.49
N LEU A 168 -2.02 1.13 -10.21
CA LEU A 168 -2.82 -0.01 -9.75
C LEU A 168 -4.30 0.16 -10.09
N LEU A 169 -4.84 1.38 -9.94
CA LEU A 169 -6.21 1.69 -10.32
C LEU A 169 -6.44 1.50 -11.82
N GLU A 170 -5.52 1.96 -12.67
CA GLU A 170 -5.62 1.74 -14.12
C GLU A 170 -5.63 0.26 -14.50
N ARG A 171 -4.85 -0.57 -13.79
CA ARG A 171 -4.85 -2.03 -13.97
C ARG A 171 -6.17 -2.67 -13.53
N LEU A 172 -6.73 -2.26 -12.38
CA LEU A 172 -8.04 -2.74 -11.95
C LEU A 172 -9.16 -2.34 -12.92
N GLU A 173 -9.13 -1.14 -13.47
CA GLU A 173 -10.09 -0.71 -14.50
C GLU A 173 -9.94 -1.53 -15.78
N SER A 174 -8.71 -1.92 -16.15
CA SER A 174 -8.49 -2.83 -17.28
C SER A 174 -9.02 -4.24 -16.99
N LEU A 175 -8.78 -4.75 -15.78
CA LEU A 175 -9.34 -6.02 -15.31
C LEU A 175 -10.87 -5.98 -15.33
N LYS A 176 -11.47 -4.85 -14.92
CA LYS A 176 -12.92 -4.65 -14.94
C LYS A 176 -13.50 -4.80 -16.34
N ARG A 177 -12.87 -4.21 -17.36
CA ARG A 177 -13.32 -4.38 -18.76
C ARG A 177 -13.32 -5.84 -19.21
N ALA A 178 -12.36 -6.65 -18.75
CA ALA A 178 -12.34 -8.08 -19.04
C ALA A 178 -13.51 -8.82 -18.35
N ILE A 179 -13.77 -8.51 -17.08
CA ILE A 179 -14.88 -9.11 -16.34
C ILE A 179 -16.25 -8.67 -16.90
N ASP A 180 -16.41 -7.39 -17.24
CA ASP A 180 -17.64 -6.85 -17.87
C ASP A 180 -17.93 -7.52 -19.23
N SER A 181 -16.89 -7.97 -19.94
CA SER A 181 -17.00 -8.71 -21.20
C SER A 181 -17.05 -10.24 -20.99
N MET A 182 -17.30 -10.69 -19.75
CA MET A 182 -17.38 -12.11 -19.38
C MET A 182 -16.15 -12.93 -19.82
N THR A 183 -14.98 -12.28 -19.83
CA THR A 183 -13.72 -12.87 -20.25
C THR A 183 -12.90 -13.22 -19.03
N PHE A 184 -12.35 -14.43 -19.01
CA PHE A 184 -11.45 -14.85 -17.93
C PHE A 184 -10.19 -13.97 -17.96
N PRO A 185 -9.83 -13.33 -16.84
CA PRO A 185 -8.68 -12.45 -16.80
C PRO A 185 -7.38 -13.23 -16.92
N ASP A 186 -6.36 -12.61 -17.52
CA ASP A 186 -5.03 -13.20 -17.57
C ASP A 186 -4.46 -13.37 -16.16
N ILE A 187 -4.13 -14.61 -15.80
CA ILE A 187 -3.51 -14.98 -14.52
C ILE A 187 -2.24 -14.16 -14.28
N SER A 188 -1.48 -13.86 -15.33
CA SER A 188 -0.27 -13.05 -15.20
C SER A 188 -0.56 -11.63 -14.73
N GLU A 189 -1.69 -11.05 -15.16
CA GLU A 189 -2.11 -9.72 -14.74
C GLU A 189 -2.67 -9.74 -13.32
N LEU A 190 -3.41 -10.78 -12.94
CA LEU A 190 -3.86 -10.98 -11.55
C LEU A 190 -2.69 -11.01 -10.57
N TRP A 191 -1.60 -11.72 -10.92
CA TRP A 191 -0.38 -11.76 -10.12
C TRP A 191 0.31 -10.40 -10.04
N ARG A 192 0.39 -9.66 -11.16
CA ARG A 192 0.96 -8.31 -11.18
C ARG A 192 0.19 -7.35 -10.28
N ILE A 193 -1.14 -7.39 -10.32
CA ILE A 193 -2.01 -6.57 -9.47
C ILE A 193 -1.74 -6.90 -8.00
N ASN A 194 -1.75 -8.18 -7.62
CA ASN A 194 -1.48 -8.60 -6.23
C ASN A 194 -0.06 -8.23 -5.76
N GLN A 195 0.94 -8.40 -6.64
CA GLN A 195 2.32 -7.99 -6.36
C GLN A 195 2.39 -6.48 -6.11
N LYS A 196 1.71 -5.67 -6.93
CA LYS A 196 1.68 -4.22 -6.79
C LYS A 196 1.02 -3.78 -5.47
N TYR A 197 -0.09 -4.41 -5.07
CA TYR A 197 -0.68 -4.20 -3.74
C TYR A 197 0.34 -4.49 -2.63
N SER A 198 1.03 -5.63 -2.72
CA SER A 198 2.04 -6.04 -1.74
C SER A 198 3.20 -5.04 -1.67
N GLU A 199 3.69 -4.57 -2.83
CA GLU A 199 4.78 -3.59 -2.93
C GLU A 199 4.42 -2.25 -2.27
N ILE A 200 3.22 -1.73 -2.54
CA ILE A 200 2.74 -0.49 -1.90
C ILE A 200 2.63 -0.67 -0.39
N ASN A 201 2.06 -1.79 0.04
CA ASN A 201 1.89 -2.08 1.46
C ASN A 201 3.25 -2.20 2.20
N PHE A 202 4.21 -2.94 1.63
CA PHE A 202 5.55 -3.05 2.20
C PHE A 202 6.30 -1.71 2.20
N THR A 203 6.10 -0.88 1.18
CA THR A 203 6.67 0.48 1.15
C THR A 203 6.20 1.28 2.36
N GLY A 204 4.88 1.27 2.64
CA GLY A 204 4.31 1.89 3.83
C GLY A 204 4.91 1.31 5.11
N GLN A 205 4.84 -0.02 5.28
CA GLN A 205 5.35 -0.72 6.46
C GLN A 205 6.82 -0.40 6.75
N TYR A 206 7.71 -0.54 5.76
CA TYR A 206 9.14 -0.33 5.97
C TYR A 206 9.48 1.13 6.25
N THR A 207 8.77 2.06 5.58
CA THR A 207 8.93 3.49 5.86
C THR A 207 8.73 3.76 7.34
N THR A 208 7.69 3.15 7.87
CA THR A 208 7.30 3.43 9.23
C THR A 208 8.10 2.68 10.27
N GLU A 209 8.44 1.43 10.00
CA GLU A 209 9.34 0.67 10.86
C GLU A 209 10.67 1.39 11.07
N VAL A 210 11.22 2.05 10.04
CA VAL A 210 12.41 2.90 10.21
C VAL A 210 12.12 4.09 11.14
N LEU A 211 11.00 4.79 10.92
CA LEU A 211 10.61 5.95 11.72
C LEU A 211 10.36 5.64 13.20
N HIS A 212 9.91 4.42 13.50
CA HIS A 212 9.72 3.95 14.87
C HIS A 212 11.04 3.62 15.59
N ASN A 213 12.10 3.35 14.83
CA ASN A 213 13.40 2.91 15.36
C ASN A 213 14.45 4.04 15.41
N ILE A 214 14.06 5.31 15.22
CA ILE A 214 14.96 6.48 15.26
C ILE A 214 14.76 7.39 16.48
#